data_AF-A0A0J1FKU2-F1
#
_entry.id   AF-A0A0J1FKU2-F1
#
_cell.length_a   1.000
_cell.length_b   1.000
_cell.length_c   1.000
_cell.angle_alpha   90.00
_cell.angle_beta   90.00
_cell.angle_gamma   90.00
#
_symmetry.space_group_name_H-M   'P 1'
#
loop_
_entity.id
_entity.type
_entity.pdbx_description
1 polymer ?
#
loop_
_entity_poly.entity_id
_entity_poly.type
_entity_poly.pdbx_seq_one_letter_code
_entity_poly.pdbx_strand_id
1 'polypeptide(L)'
;MIRYTVLVAVLTLPALLAGCPQKQDEKLLGACWNPGAKETVQSLAKRIVSRHIVAAINSSDNHKRPQGGIDAYVERSLTVNVSNFYVTAADATSGSVTCGADAAMVFKRPDGKTLSADDASFSFAVYRSENDRSMYVIPSSLALSQMVDDSAVSDDASAPASAPALKAPTSPPVDVPGSDVAPAVDAASAASAANAVSQSQ
;
A
#
# COMPACT_ATOMS: atom_id res chain seq x y z
N MET A 1 -92.77 12.63 16.21
CA MET A 1 -92.07 11.35 15.97
C MET A 1 -90.62 11.66 15.66
N ILE A 2 -89.73 11.23 16.56
CA ILE A 2 -88.29 11.49 16.52
C ILE A 2 -87.63 10.29 15.84
N ARG A 3 -86.81 10.49 14.81
CA ARG A 3 -85.90 9.46 14.29
C ARG A 3 -84.49 10.01 14.25
N TYR A 4 -83.72 9.60 15.26
CA TYR A 4 -82.28 9.78 15.37
C TYR A 4 -81.60 9.08 14.19
N THR A 5 -80.90 9.85 13.36
CA THR A 5 -80.03 9.30 12.33
C THR A 5 -78.67 9.08 12.97
N VAL A 6 -78.30 7.80 13.08
CA VAL A 6 -77.10 7.30 13.75
C VAL A 6 -75.84 7.74 12.99
N LEU A 7 -74.94 8.32 13.77
CA LEU A 7 -73.54 8.61 13.48
C LEU A 7 -72.81 7.40 12.87
N VAL A 8 -72.17 7.58 11.71
CA VAL A 8 -71.01 6.79 11.31
C VAL A 8 -69.92 7.77 10.85
N ALA A 9 -69.20 8.32 11.83
CA ALA A 9 -67.97 9.07 11.58
C ALA A 9 -66.85 8.07 11.32
N VAL A 10 -66.58 7.77 10.05
CA VAL A 10 -65.40 7.01 9.63
C VAL A 10 -64.18 7.91 9.75
N LEU A 11 -63.55 7.89 10.92
CA LEU A 11 -62.20 8.42 11.16
C LEU A 11 -61.19 7.53 10.42
N THR A 12 -61.03 7.77 9.12
CA THR A 12 -59.89 7.29 8.35
C THR A 12 -58.72 8.21 8.69
N LEU A 13 -57.91 7.84 9.69
CA LEU A 13 -56.55 8.34 9.78
C LEU A 13 -55.76 7.70 8.62
N PRO A 14 -55.36 8.44 7.56
CA PRO A 14 -54.32 7.93 6.70
C PRO A 14 -53.07 7.81 7.57
N ALA A 15 -52.61 6.58 7.76
CA ALA A 15 -51.35 6.30 8.41
C ALA A 15 -50.27 7.16 7.77
N LEU A 16 -49.73 8.09 8.56
CA LEU A 16 -48.45 8.75 8.34
C LEU A 16 -47.35 7.67 8.38
N LEU A 17 -47.30 6.82 7.36
CA LEU A 17 -46.11 6.07 6.96
C LEU A 17 -45.25 6.96 6.06
N ALA A 18 -45.20 8.26 6.38
CA ALA A 18 -44.08 9.09 5.96
C ALA A 18 -42.87 8.51 6.68
N GLY A 19 -42.10 7.69 5.97
CA GLY A 19 -40.85 7.14 6.46
C GLY A 19 -40.04 8.28 7.03
N CYS A 20 -39.96 8.33 8.37
CA CYS A 20 -39.04 9.23 9.04
C CYS A 20 -37.68 8.99 8.38
N PRO A 21 -37.03 10.01 7.79
CA PRO A 21 -35.65 9.85 7.37
C PRO A 21 -34.91 9.44 8.63
N GLN A 22 -34.53 8.17 8.72
CA GLN A 22 -33.82 7.63 9.86
C GLN A 22 -32.51 8.40 9.89
N LYS A 23 -32.46 9.42 10.76
CA LYS A 23 -31.34 10.33 10.90
C LYS A 23 -30.13 9.44 11.13
N GLN A 24 -29.25 9.34 10.13
CA GLN A 24 -28.04 8.53 10.28
C GLN A 24 -27.32 9.06 11.49
N ASP A 25 -26.99 8.15 12.41
CA ASP A 25 -26.37 8.51 13.68
C ASP A 25 -25.08 9.27 13.37
N GLU A 26 -25.00 10.56 13.75
CA GLU A 26 -23.82 11.39 13.53
C GLU A 26 -22.57 10.73 14.13
N LYS A 27 -22.74 9.88 15.14
CA LYS A 27 -21.67 9.06 15.73
C LYS A 27 -21.12 8.02 14.76
N LEU A 28 -21.97 7.39 13.94
CA LEU A 28 -21.53 6.45 12.90
C LEU A 28 -20.75 7.19 11.82
N LEU A 29 -21.25 8.34 11.35
CA LEU A 29 -20.57 9.13 10.32
C LEU A 29 -19.20 9.63 10.81
N GLY A 30 -19.10 10.03 12.08
CA GLY A 30 -17.87 10.43 12.75
C GLY A 30 -16.76 9.37 12.80
N ALA A 31 -17.10 8.09 12.57
CA ALA A 31 -16.15 6.99 12.63
C ALA A 31 -15.07 7.07 11.53
N CYS A 32 -15.38 7.66 10.36
CA CYS A 32 -14.43 7.75 9.25
C CYS A 32 -13.26 8.70 9.49
N TRP A 33 -13.42 9.72 10.34
CA TRP A 33 -12.41 10.75 10.58
C TRP A 33 -11.97 10.88 12.04
N ASN A 34 -12.32 9.90 12.88
CA ASN A 34 -11.78 9.79 14.23
C ASN A 34 -10.25 9.65 14.18
N PRO A 35 -9.47 10.30 15.08
CA PRO A 35 -8.03 10.14 15.16
C PRO A 35 -7.53 8.69 15.11
N GLY A 36 -8.15 7.78 15.87
CA GLY A 36 -7.78 6.36 15.88
C GLY A 36 -8.05 5.65 14.54
N ALA A 37 -9.07 6.09 13.80
CA ALA A 37 -9.32 5.59 12.44
C ALA A 37 -8.23 6.05 11.49
N LYS A 38 -7.88 7.35 11.53
CA LYS A 38 -6.83 7.93 10.67
C LYS A 38 -5.48 7.24 10.88
N GLU A 39 -5.07 7.08 12.14
CA GLU A 39 -3.81 6.41 12.49
C GLU A 39 -3.80 4.95 12.05
N THR A 40 -4.90 4.22 12.28
CA THR A 40 -5.00 2.80 11.91
C THR A 40 -5.00 2.62 10.40
N VAL A 41 -5.79 3.42 9.68
CA VAL A 41 -5.88 3.35 8.21
C VAL A 41 -4.55 3.76 7.57
N GLN A 42 -3.87 4.78 8.10
CA GLN A 42 -2.53 5.15 7.64
C GLN A 42 -1.51 4.03 7.86
N SER A 43 -1.53 3.37 9.02
CA SER A 43 -0.67 2.22 9.30
C SER A 43 -0.96 1.04 8.36
N LEU A 44 -2.24 0.74 8.11
CA LEU A 44 -2.66 -0.29 7.15
C LEU A 44 -2.20 0.04 5.73
N ALA A 45 -2.42 1.28 5.27
CA ALA A 45 -2.00 1.75 3.96
C ALA A 45 -0.47 1.66 3.81
N LYS A 46 0.30 2.15 4.79
CA LYS A 46 1.76 2.03 4.81
C LYS A 46 2.21 0.58 4.71
N ARG A 47 1.56 -0.34 5.45
CA ARG A 47 1.88 -1.78 5.43
C ARG A 47 1.57 -2.43 4.09
N ILE A 48 0.50 -2.03 3.41
CA ILE A 48 0.15 -2.53 2.08
C ILE A 48 1.19 -2.06 1.06
N VAL A 49 1.44 -0.75 1.01
CA VAL A 49 2.42 -0.14 0.10
C VAL A 49 3.82 -0.73 0.32
N SER A 50 4.26 -0.83 1.58
CA SER A 50 5.55 -1.42 1.94
C SER A 50 5.69 -2.86 1.44
N ARG A 51 4.67 -3.70 1.62
CA ARG A 51 4.72 -5.10 1.15
C ARG A 51 4.81 -5.18 -0.38
N HIS A 52 4.11 -4.31 -1.09
CA HIS A 52 4.16 -4.25 -2.55
C HIS A 52 5.55 -3.85 -3.04
N ILE A 53 6.16 -2.81 -2.45
CA ILE A 53 7.53 -2.39 -2.78
C ILE A 53 8.54 -3.50 -2.48
N VAL A 54 8.44 -4.16 -1.32
CA VAL A 54 9.32 -5.29 -0.98
C VAL A 54 9.19 -6.42 -1.99
N ALA A 55 7.97 -6.76 -2.41
CA ALA A 55 7.73 -7.78 -3.42
C ALA A 55 8.34 -7.38 -4.78
N ALA A 56 8.20 -6.13 -5.19
CA ALA A 56 8.79 -5.61 -6.42
C ALA A 56 10.33 -5.68 -6.40
N ILE A 57 10.97 -5.27 -5.30
CA ILE A 57 12.43 -5.34 -5.14
C ILE A 57 12.90 -6.80 -5.12
N ASN A 58 12.21 -7.68 -4.40
CA ASN A 58 12.56 -9.11 -4.37
C ASN A 58 12.46 -9.75 -5.76
N SER A 59 11.45 -9.37 -6.52
CA SER A 59 11.26 -9.82 -7.90
C SER A 59 12.37 -9.32 -8.82
N SER A 60 12.73 -8.02 -8.77
CA SER A 60 13.80 -7.46 -9.61
C SER A 60 15.17 -8.07 -9.34
N ASP A 61 15.44 -8.39 -8.07
CA ASP A 61 16.74 -8.89 -7.63
C ASP A 61 16.91 -10.40 -7.75
N ASN A 62 15.90 -11.12 -8.27
CA ASN A 62 15.87 -12.58 -8.30
C ASN A 62 16.14 -13.19 -6.90
N HIS A 63 15.57 -12.61 -5.85
CA HIS A 63 15.70 -13.10 -4.45
C HIS A 63 17.14 -13.17 -3.91
N LYS A 64 18.07 -12.36 -4.44
CA LYS A 64 19.49 -12.39 -4.01
C LYS A 64 19.74 -11.80 -2.62
N ARG A 65 18.85 -10.94 -2.12
CA ARG A 65 18.99 -10.24 -0.83
C ARG A 65 18.10 -10.87 0.25
N PRO A 66 18.54 -10.93 1.52
CA PRO A 66 17.71 -11.43 2.61
C PRO A 66 16.54 -10.48 2.87
N GLN A 67 15.35 -11.05 3.00
CA GLN A 67 14.09 -10.29 3.05
C GLN A 67 14.06 -9.26 4.20
N GLY A 68 14.50 -9.63 5.40
CA GLY A 68 14.51 -8.71 6.55
C GLY A 68 15.37 -7.45 6.35
N GLY A 69 16.41 -7.50 5.51
CA GLY A 69 17.19 -6.32 5.15
C GLY A 69 16.44 -5.36 4.23
N ILE A 70 15.63 -5.91 3.32
CA ILE A 70 14.79 -5.13 2.40
C ILE A 70 13.61 -4.52 3.16
N ASP A 71 12.96 -5.29 4.04
CA ASP A 71 11.84 -4.81 4.85
C ASP A 71 12.25 -3.58 5.69
N ALA A 72 13.35 -3.69 6.45
CA ALA A 72 13.85 -2.59 7.28
C ALA A 72 14.28 -1.37 6.46
N TYR A 73 14.79 -1.60 5.24
CA TYR A 73 15.13 -0.51 4.33
C TYR A 73 13.88 0.20 3.80
N VAL A 74 12.87 -0.54 3.35
CA VAL A 74 11.62 0.02 2.84
C VAL A 74 10.90 0.79 3.94
N GLU A 75 10.81 0.25 5.15
CA GLU A 75 10.10 0.88 6.26
C GLU A 75 10.67 2.25 6.66
N ARG A 76 12.00 2.41 6.58
CA ARG A 76 12.70 3.67 6.86
C ARG A 76 12.66 4.67 5.71
N SER A 77 12.55 4.17 4.48
CA SER A 77 12.65 5.00 3.26
C SER A 77 11.28 5.36 2.68
N LEU A 78 10.21 4.72 3.16
CA LEU A 78 8.83 4.92 2.75
C LEU A 78 8.08 5.84 3.71
N THR A 79 7.54 6.92 3.16
CA THR A 79 6.53 7.77 3.80
C THR A 79 5.21 7.55 3.09
N VAL A 80 4.13 7.30 3.84
CA VAL A 80 2.75 7.25 3.31
C VAL A 80 1.90 8.21 4.13
N ASN A 81 1.20 9.08 3.43
CA ASN A 81 0.24 10.03 4.01
C ASN A 81 -1.16 9.65 3.54
N VAL A 82 -2.13 9.71 4.44
CA VAL A 82 -3.54 9.45 4.13
C VAL A 82 -4.35 10.68 4.50
N SER A 83 -5.18 11.13 3.56
CA SER A 83 -5.93 12.38 3.66
C SER A 83 -7.34 12.22 3.08
N ASN A 84 -8.11 13.32 3.06
CA ASN A 84 -9.43 13.38 2.44
C ASN A 84 -10.38 12.24 2.87
N PHE A 85 -10.62 12.10 4.16
CA PHE A 85 -11.53 11.07 4.68
C PHE A 85 -12.99 11.44 4.39
N TYR A 86 -13.75 10.54 3.78
CA TYR A 86 -15.18 10.72 3.48
C TYR A 86 -16.00 9.45 3.76
N VAL A 87 -17.32 9.60 3.86
CA VAL A 87 -18.26 8.47 4.02
C VAL A 87 -18.83 8.11 2.64
N THR A 88 -18.86 6.82 2.31
CA THR A 88 -19.49 6.31 1.08
C THR A 88 -20.78 5.57 1.36
N ALA A 89 -20.85 4.85 2.48
CA ALA A 89 -22.05 4.14 2.91
C ALA A 89 -22.07 4.00 4.44
N ALA A 90 -23.26 3.96 5.02
CA ALA A 90 -23.44 3.65 6.43
C ALA A 90 -24.67 2.75 6.60
N ASP A 91 -24.49 1.67 7.35
CA ASP A 91 -25.54 0.71 7.69
C ASP A 91 -25.79 0.77 9.20
N ALA A 92 -26.92 1.36 9.56
CA ALA A 92 -27.33 1.50 10.95
C ALA A 92 -27.72 0.17 11.61
N THR A 93 -28.10 -0.85 10.83
CA THR A 93 -28.49 -2.17 11.34
C THR A 93 -27.27 -2.99 11.73
N SER A 94 -26.23 -3.02 10.89
CA SER A 94 -24.97 -3.69 11.22
C SER A 94 -24.02 -2.83 12.05
N GLY A 95 -24.27 -1.51 12.14
CA GLY A 95 -23.37 -0.56 12.78
C GLY A 95 -22.03 -0.43 12.05
N SER A 96 -22.04 -0.67 10.73
CA SER A 96 -20.86 -0.58 9.87
C SER A 96 -20.90 0.66 9.00
N VAL A 97 -19.72 1.21 8.70
CA VAL A 97 -19.56 2.38 7.84
C VAL A 97 -18.46 2.09 6.84
N THR A 98 -18.76 2.33 5.57
CA THR A 98 -17.76 2.36 4.51
C THR A 98 -17.33 3.80 4.30
N CYS A 99 -16.02 3.99 4.34
CA CYS A 99 -15.34 5.26 4.22
C CYS A 99 -14.42 5.21 3.00
N GLY A 100 -14.03 6.38 2.50
CA GLY A 100 -12.93 6.53 1.57
C GLY A 100 -11.87 7.47 2.11
N ALA A 101 -10.67 7.35 1.56
CA ALA A 101 -9.54 8.24 1.81
C ALA A 101 -8.60 8.23 0.59
N ASP A 102 -7.78 9.27 0.49
CA ASP A 102 -6.73 9.37 -0.53
C ASP A 102 -5.38 9.11 0.11
N ALA A 103 -4.54 8.34 -0.56
CA ALA A 103 -3.16 8.09 -0.16
C ALA A 103 -2.17 8.80 -1.09
N ALA A 104 -1.08 9.26 -0.49
CA ALA A 104 0.11 9.69 -1.19
C ALA A 104 1.33 8.99 -0.58
N MET A 105 2.33 8.71 -1.40
CA MET A 105 3.57 8.08 -0.96
C MET A 105 4.81 8.78 -1.49
N VAL A 106 5.89 8.65 -0.71
CA VAL A 106 7.24 9.01 -1.11
C VAL A 106 8.17 7.87 -0.70
N PHE A 107 8.92 7.33 -1.65
CA PHE A 107 9.88 6.26 -1.43
C PHE A 107 11.26 6.65 -1.96
N LYS A 108 12.26 6.69 -1.08
CA LYS A 108 13.65 6.98 -1.45
C LYS A 108 14.40 5.70 -1.79
N ARG A 109 14.83 5.56 -3.04
CA ARG A 109 15.57 4.41 -3.57
C ARG A 109 17.07 4.42 -3.15
N PRO A 110 17.78 3.28 -3.24
CA PRO A 110 19.19 3.21 -2.84
C PRO A 110 20.12 3.99 -3.78
N ASP A 111 19.70 4.20 -5.02
CA ASP A 111 20.39 4.99 -6.04
C ASP A 111 20.19 6.51 -5.86
N GLY A 112 19.48 6.93 -4.81
CA GLY A 112 19.21 8.33 -4.50
C GLY A 112 17.99 8.90 -5.22
N LYS A 113 17.33 8.14 -6.11
CA LYS A 113 16.07 8.57 -6.75
C LYS A 113 14.91 8.55 -5.75
N THR A 114 13.92 9.40 -5.98
CA THR A 114 12.72 9.47 -5.15
C THR A 114 11.49 9.14 -6.00
N LEU A 115 10.82 8.04 -5.68
CA LEU A 115 9.51 7.73 -6.25
C LEU A 115 8.45 8.46 -5.43
N SER A 116 7.59 9.22 -6.08
CA SER A 116 6.44 9.87 -5.45
C SER A 116 5.19 9.60 -6.26
N ALA A 117 4.08 9.40 -5.57
CA ALA A 117 2.77 9.30 -6.18
C ALA A 117 1.72 9.80 -5.18
N ASP A 118 0.66 10.37 -5.72
CA ASP A 118 -0.44 11.01 -5.00
C ASP A 118 -1.80 10.52 -5.52
N ASP A 119 -2.86 10.99 -4.86
CA ASP A 119 -4.26 10.82 -5.27
C ASP A 119 -4.73 9.37 -5.46
N ALA A 120 -4.15 8.43 -4.72
CA ALA A 120 -4.62 7.05 -4.69
C ALA A 120 -5.86 6.92 -3.80
N SER A 121 -7.04 7.11 -4.37
CA SER A 121 -8.31 6.95 -3.65
C SER A 121 -8.60 5.47 -3.37
N PHE A 122 -8.86 5.15 -2.10
CA PHE A 122 -9.21 3.79 -1.67
C PHE A 122 -10.35 3.81 -0.65
N SER A 123 -11.07 2.69 -0.55
CA SER A 123 -12.11 2.50 0.45
C SER A 123 -11.60 1.72 1.66
N PHE A 124 -12.15 2.02 2.82
CA PHE A 124 -11.97 1.22 4.02
C PHE A 124 -13.30 1.09 4.77
N ALA A 125 -13.48 -0.01 5.50
CA ALA A 125 -14.67 -0.26 6.30
C ALA A 125 -14.32 -0.15 7.79
N VAL A 126 -15.26 0.42 8.54
CA VAL A 126 -15.26 0.50 9.99
C VAL A 126 -16.39 -0.38 10.52
N TYR A 127 -16.05 -1.35 11.34
CA TYR A 127 -16.99 -2.24 12.00
C TYR A 127 -16.94 -2.03 13.50
N ARG A 128 -18.10 -2.12 14.17
CA ARG A 128 -18.13 -2.25 15.63
C ARG A 128 -17.67 -3.65 16.01
N SER A 129 -16.72 -3.74 16.93
CA SER A 129 -16.26 -4.98 17.53
C SER A 129 -16.69 -5.07 19.00
N GLU A 130 -16.39 -6.19 19.65
CA GLU A 130 -16.63 -6.37 21.08
C GLU A 130 -16.07 -5.21 21.93
N ASN A 131 -16.71 -4.94 23.06
CA ASN A 131 -16.34 -3.88 23.99
C ASN A 131 -16.34 -2.46 23.38
N ASP A 132 -17.25 -2.20 22.44
CA ASP A 132 -17.42 -0.90 21.77
C ASP A 132 -16.16 -0.38 21.06
N ARG A 133 -15.27 -1.30 20.68
CA ARG A 133 -14.09 -0.99 19.87
C ARG A 133 -14.46 -0.97 18.39
N SER A 134 -13.55 -0.44 17.59
CA SER A 134 -13.68 -0.39 16.13
C SER A 134 -12.64 -1.27 15.47
N MET A 135 -13.06 -2.03 14.46
CA MET A 135 -12.19 -2.76 13.55
C MET A 135 -12.15 -2.05 12.21
N TYR A 136 -10.95 -1.91 11.65
CA TYR A 136 -10.70 -1.23 10.38
C TYR A 136 -10.20 -2.23 9.34
N VAL A 137 -10.79 -2.20 8.15
CA VAL A 137 -10.42 -3.11 7.05
C VAL A 137 -10.29 -2.32 5.76
N ILE A 138 -9.22 -2.55 5.01
CA ILE A 138 -9.08 -2.10 3.63
C ILE A 138 -9.42 -3.31 2.74
N PRO A 139 -10.63 -3.39 2.15
CA PRO A 139 -11.09 -4.57 1.43
C PRO A 139 -10.33 -4.82 0.12
N SER A 140 -9.77 -3.77 -0.48
CA SER A 140 -8.97 -3.86 -1.70
C SER A 140 -7.71 -3.01 -1.57
N SER A 141 -6.55 -3.63 -1.79
CA SER A 141 -5.26 -2.94 -1.87
C SER A 141 -4.93 -2.41 -3.26
N LEU A 142 -5.80 -2.63 -4.25
CA LEU A 142 -5.48 -2.40 -5.66
C LEU A 142 -5.02 -0.97 -5.95
N ALA A 143 -5.77 0.04 -5.51
CA ALA A 143 -5.41 1.44 -5.73
C ALA A 143 -4.05 1.79 -5.10
N LEU A 144 -3.76 1.25 -3.91
CA LEU A 144 -2.48 1.44 -3.23
C LEU A 144 -1.31 0.76 -3.95
N SER A 145 -1.54 -0.41 -4.55
CA SER A 145 -0.54 -1.10 -5.37
C SER A 145 -0.32 -0.39 -6.70
N GLN A 146 -1.38 0.07 -7.38
CA GLN A 146 -1.29 0.82 -8.63
C GLN A 146 -0.52 2.13 -8.46
N MET A 147 -0.74 2.84 -7.35
CA MET A 147 0.05 4.01 -6.99
C MET A 147 1.56 3.73 -6.97
N VAL A 148 1.98 2.56 -6.47
CA VAL A 148 3.39 2.17 -6.47
C VAL A 148 3.87 1.89 -7.89
N ASP A 149 3.09 1.12 -8.66
CA ASP A 149 3.46 0.73 -10.02
C ASP A 149 3.57 1.96 -10.96
N ASP A 150 2.62 2.89 -10.88
CA ASP A 150 2.59 4.12 -11.69
C ASP A 150 3.76 5.06 -11.36
N SER A 151 4.17 5.10 -10.09
CA SER A 151 5.35 5.87 -9.66
C SER A 151 6.65 5.32 -10.27
N ALA A 152 6.74 4.00 -10.46
CA ALA A 152 7.91 3.37 -11.05
C ALA A 152 8.01 3.62 -12.56
N VAL A 153 6.88 3.69 -13.27
CA VAL A 153 6.83 3.96 -14.71
C VAL A 153 7.16 5.42 -15.03
N SER A 154 6.71 6.37 -14.20
CA SER A 154 6.89 7.80 -14.42
C SER A 154 8.37 8.26 -14.34
N ASP A 155 9.18 7.53 -13.58
CA ASP A 155 10.61 7.76 -13.42
C ASP A 155 11.43 7.32 -14.66
N ASP A 156 10.94 6.34 -15.42
CA ASP A 156 11.59 5.86 -16.64
C ASP A 156 11.21 6.72 -17.88
N ALA A 157 10.01 7.32 -17.88
CA ALA A 157 9.54 8.21 -18.95
C ALA A 157 10.18 9.62 -18.92
N SER A 158 10.75 10.01 -17.77
CA SER A 158 11.38 11.33 -17.58
C SER A 158 12.88 11.34 -17.89
N ALA A 159 13.45 10.25 -18.44
CA ALA A 159 14.78 10.29 -19.00
C ALA A 159 14.76 11.14 -20.29
N PRO A 160 15.46 12.29 -20.36
CA PRO A 160 15.49 13.08 -21.58
C PRO A 160 16.16 12.27 -22.69
N ALA A 161 15.37 11.95 -23.72
CA ALA A 161 15.88 11.54 -25.02
C ALA A 161 16.60 12.75 -25.65
N SER A 162 17.88 12.92 -25.35
CA SER A 162 18.80 13.77 -26.12
C SER A 162 20.23 13.27 -25.92
N ALA A 163 20.72 12.54 -26.91
CA ALA A 163 22.12 12.25 -27.12
C ALA A 163 22.95 13.56 -27.23
N PRO A 164 24.27 13.47 -27.05
CA PRO A 164 25.07 13.61 -28.26
C PRO A 164 26.11 12.50 -28.41
N ALA A 165 26.34 12.17 -29.67
CA ALA A 165 27.41 11.30 -30.15
C ALA A 165 28.74 11.58 -29.44
N LEU A 166 29.24 10.59 -28.70
CA LEU A 166 30.65 10.53 -28.37
C LEU A 166 31.39 9.82 -29.51
N LYS A 167 32.24 10.59 -30.17
CA LYS A 167 33.20 10.22 -31.20
C LYS A 167 33.77 8.82 -31.00
N ALA A 168 33.75 8.04 -32.09
CA ALA A 168 34.62 6.89 -32.25
C ALA A 168 36.09 7.32 -32.04
N PRO A 169 36.85 6.66 -31.15
CA PRO A 169 38.30 6.73 -31.24
C PRO A 169 38.75 5.94 -32.48
N THR A 170 39.30 6.65 -33.46
CA THR A 170 40.15 6.09 -34.51
C THR A 170 41.28 5.28 -33.88
N SER A 171 41.19 3.95 -33.96
CA SER A 171 42.33 3.06 -33.72
C SER A 171 43.26 3.11 -34.94
N PRO A 172 44.57 3.38 -34.80
CA PRO A 172 45.53 2.97 -35.82
C PRO A 172 45.74 1.45 -35.76
N PRO A 173 46.02 0.78 -36.90
CA PRO A 173 46.35 -0.64 -36.90
C PRO A 173 47.76 -0.81 -36.34
N VAL A 174 47.93 -1.68 -35.36
CA VAL A 174 49.26 -2.14 -34.92
C VAL A 174 49.31 -3.64 -35.06
N ASP A 175 50.19 -4.05 -35.96
CA ASP A 175 50.57 -5.41 -36.31
C ASP A 175 50.98 -6.27 -35.11
N VAL A 176 50.62 -7.55 -35.22
CA VAL A 176 51.09 -8.67 -34.39
C VAL A 176 52.41 -9.20 -34.97
N PRO A 177 53.44 -9.39 -34.14
CA PRO A 177 54.09 -10.71 -34.04
C PRO A 177 54.41 -11.02 -32.56
N GLY A 178 54.12 -12.21 -32.00
CA GLY A 178 54.76 -13.50 -32.30
C GLY A 178 55.78 -13.84 -31.19
N SER A 179 55.81 -15.10 -30.73
CA SER A 179 56.74 -15.71 -29.75
C SER A 179 56.51 -15.39 -28.26
N ASP A 180 56.64 -16.29 -27.27
CA ASP A 180 56.96 -17.72 -27.17
C ASP A 180 56.68 -18.17 -25.70
N VAL A 181 56.35 -19.45 -25.49
CA VAL A 181 56.84 -20.41 -24.45
C VAL A 181 57.11 -19.88 -23.02
N ALA A 182 56.77 -20.51 -21.88
CA ALA A 182 55.96 -21.64 -21.39
C ALA A 182 56.00 -21.58 -19.82
N PRO A 183 55.73 -22.64 -19.01
CA PRO A 183 54.98 -22.51 -17.75
C PRO A 183 55.86 -22.49 -16.49
N ALA A 184 55.27 -22.08 -15.35
CA ALA A 184 55.80 -22.36 -14.03
C ALA A 184 54.71 -22.94 -13.12
N VAL A 185 55.16 -23.96 -12.39
CA VAL A 185 54.45 -24.95 -11.59
C VAL A 185 54.42 -24.58 -10.11
N ASP A 186 53.49 -25.23 -9.40
CA ASP A 186 53.58 -25.68 -7.99
C ASP A 186 53.62 -24.62 -6.86
N ALA A 187 53.07 -24.82 -5.67
CA ALA A 187 52.31 -25.92 -5.07
C ALA A 187 51.73 -25.46 -3.71
N ALA A 188 50.77 -26.27 -3.21
CA ALA A 188 50.52 -26.61 -1.80
C ALA A 188 49.95 -25.53 -0.84
N SER A 189 49.22 -25.86 0.22
CA SER A 189 48.37 -26.99 0.65
C SER A 189 47.77 -26.60 2.02
N ALA A 190 46.90 -27.47 2.55
CA ALA A 190 46.39 -27.58 3.94
C ALA A 190 45.07 -26.83 4.24
N ALA A 191 43.89 -27.48 4.31
CA ALA A 191 43.44 -28.53 5.28
C ALA A 191 43.19 -27.93 6.68
N SER A 192 41.93 -27.67 7.09
CA SER A 192 40.93 -28.59 7.70
C SER A 192 41.07 -28.75 9.22
N ALA A 193 40.00 -28.40 9.97
CA ALA A 193 39.47 -29.03 11.21
C ALA A 193 38.52 -28.02 11.89
N ALA A 194 37.21 -28.24 12.07
CA ALA A 194 36.53 -29.25 12.89
C ALA A 194 36.57 -28.97 14.41
N ASN A 195 35.44 -28.52 14.98
CA ASN A 195 34.73 -29.10 16.14
C ASN A 195 33.66 -28.09 16.62
N ALA A 196 32.36 -28.41 16.68
CA ALA A 196 31.64 -29.40 17.48
C ALA A 196 31.11 -28.83 18.81
N VAL A 197 29.77 -28.88 18.92
CA VAL A 197 28.98 -29.32 20.10
C VAL A 197 29.13 -28.54 21.41
N SER A 198 28.01 -27.92 21.85
CA SER A 198 27.47 -28.22 23.19
C SER A 198 25.97 -27.94 23.28
N GLN A 199 25.21 -29.00 23.57
CA GLN A 199 23.83 -29.00 24.08
C GLN A 199 23.81 -28.72 25.60
N SER A 200 22.60 -28.57 26.14
CA SER A 200 22.16 -28.47 27.56
C SER A 200 22.41 -27.10 28.22
N GLN A 201 21.42 -26.42 28.79
CA GLN A 201 20.25 -26.85 29.59
C GLN A 201 18.94 -26.18 29.19
#